data_AF-K7QYF4-F1
#
_entry.id   AF-K7QYF4-F1
#
_cell.length_a   1.000
_cell.length_b   1.000
_cell.length_c   1.000
_cell.angle_alpha   90.00
_cell.angle_beta   90.00
_cell.angle_gamma   90.00
#
_symmetry.space_group_name_H-M   'P 1'
#
loop_
_entity.id
_entity.type
_entity.pdbx_description
1 polymer ?
#
loop_
_entity_poly.entity_id
_entity_poly.type
_entity_poly.pdbx_seq_one_letter_code
_entity_poly.pdbx_strand_id
1 'polypeptide(L)' 'MRVRSVLLFLLGVFLFSLPFSLFFGPQGPLGLPPFYLYLFLAWGGLILLLYLGVRR' A
#
# COMPACT_ATOMS: atom_id res chain seq x y z
N MET A 1 -12.27 -9.79 16.81
CA MET A 1 -12.48 -8.97 15.60
C MET A 1 -11.81 -7.59 15.66
N ARG A 2 -11.99 -6.79 16.72
CA ARG A 2 -11.42 -5.43 16.86
C ARG A 2 -9.92 -5.29 16.58
N VAL A 3 -9.07 -6.14 17.15
CA VAL A 3 -7.60 -6.03 17.03
C VAL A 3 -7.12 -6.18 15.58
N ARG A 4 -7.74 -7.08 14.82
CA ARG A 4 -7.37 -7.38 13.43
C ARG A 4 -7.69 -6.21 12.50
N SER A 5 -8.86 -5.57 12.70
CA SER A 5 -9.25 -4.37 11.97
C SER A 5 -8.35 -3.18 12.31
N VAL A 6 -7.97 -3.03 13.58
CA VAL A 6 -7.01 -1.98 14.02
C VAL A 6 -5.63 -2.20 13.39
N LEU A 7 -5.14 -3.44 13.32
CA LEU A 7 -3.88 -3.77 12.65
C LEU A 7 -3.92 -3.46 11.13
N LEU A 8 -5.01 -3.80 10.45
CA LEU A 8 -5.17 -3.49 9.02
C LEU A 8 -5.28 -1.98 8.78
N PHE A 9 -5.93 -1.26 9.68
CA PHE A 9 -5.99 0.20 9.65
C PHE A 9 -4.59 0.81 9.84
N LEU A 10 -3.84 0.40 10.86
CA LEU A 10 -2.48 0.87 11.11
C LEU A 10 -1.52 0.51 9.95
N LEU A 11 -1.70 -0.66 9.34
CA LEU A 11 -0.95 -1.07 8.14
C LEU A 11 -1.26 -0.14 6.96
N GLY A 12 -2.53 0.20 6.73
CA GLY A 12 -2.92 1.18 5.71
C GLY A 12 -2.31 2.55 5.98
N VAL A 13 -2.43 3.04 7.22
CA VAL A 13 -1.79 4.29 7.65
C VAL A 13 -0.29 4.25 7.36
N PHE A 14 0.40 3.17 7.71
CA PHE A 14 1.83 3.03 7.43
C PHE A 14 2.14 3.06 5.91
N LEU A 15 1.43 2.25 5.12
CA LEU A 15 1.57 2.17 3.66
C LEU A 15 1.25 3.48 2.93
N PHE A 16 0.44 4.36 3.50
CA PHE A 16 0.07 5.63 2.87
C PHE A 16 0.64 6.86 3.57
N SER A 17 1.33 6.69 4.70
CA SER A 17 1.84 7.81 5.50
C SER A 17 3.05 8.50 4.87
N LEU A 18 3.93 7.78 4.16
CA LEU A 18 5.09 8.36 3.48
C LEU A 18 5.64 7.42 2.41
N PRO A 19 5.70 7.89 1.16
CA PRO A 19 7.03 8.03 0.57
C PRO A 19 7.12 9.26 -0.36
N PHE A 20 7.23 10.46 0.20
CA PHE A 20 7.52 11.67 -0.58
C PHE A 20 8.81 11.54 -1.41
N SER A 21 9.76 10.69 -0.98
CA SER A 21 10.99 10.40 -1.72
C SER A 21 10.79 9.64 -3.04
N LEU A 22 9.67 8.91 -3.22
CA LEU A 22 9.38 8.18 -4.45
C LEU A 22 8.80 9.06 -5.56
N PHE A 23 8.36 10.29 -5.23
CA PHE A 23 7.83 11.24 -6.22
C PHE A 23 8.92 11.86 -7.12
N PHE A 24 10.18 11.86 -6.67
CA PHE A 24 11.29 12.55 -7.35
C PHE A 24 12.40 11.61 -7.83
N GLY A 25 12.13 10.31 -7.94
CA GLY A 25 13.08 9.32 -8.46
C GLY A 25 13.15 9.30 -10.00
N PRO A 26 14.26 8.82 -10.59
CA PRO A 26 14.38 8.64 -12.03
C PRO A 26 13.21 7.79 -12.55
N GLN A 27 12.69 8.16 -13.73
CA GLN A 27 11.59 7.44 -14.36
C GLN A 27 12.00 5.96 -14.56
N GLY A 28 11.17 5.03 -14.08
CA GLY A 28 11.44 3.60 -14.18
C GLY A 28 11.45 3.11 -15.64
N PRO A 29 11.69 1.80 -15.88
CA PRO A 29 11.96 1.23 -17.21
C PRO A 29 10.87 1.38 -18.29
N LEU A 30 9.83 2.16 -18.07
CA LEU A 30 8.74 2.47 -19.01
C LEU A 30 8.28 3.95 -18.94
N GLY A 31 9.11 4.85 -18.39
CA GLY A 31 8.69 6.24 -18.14
C GLY A 31 7.75 6.40 -16.94
N LEU A 32 7.36 5.29 -16.30
CA LEU A 32 6.46 5.28 -15.16
C LEU A 32 7.22 5.66 -13.89
N PRO A 33 6.70 6.62 -13.10
CA PRO A 33 7.26 6.93 -11.78
C PRO A 33 7.25 5.67 -10.91
N PRO A 34 8.34 5.34 -10.21
CA PRO A 34 8.39 4.24 -9.24
C PRO A 34 7.26 4.31 -8.20
N PHE A 35 6.80 5.53 -7.91
CA PHE A 35 5.62 5.82 -7.10
C PHE A 35 4.35 5.10 -7.59
N TYR A 36 4.10 5.01 -8.89
CA TYR A 36 2.92 4.33 -9.42
C TYR A 36 2.91 2.85 -9.08
N LEU A 37 4.05 2.18 -9.26
CA LEU A 37 4.21 0.77 -8.93
C LEU A 37 3.99 0.52 -7.43
N TYR A 38 4.58 1.39 -6.59
CA TYR A 38 4.37 1.37 -5.14
C TYR A 38 2.88 1.52 -4.77
N LEU A 39 2.19 2.49 -5.36
CA LEU A 39 0.78 2.76 -5.08
C LEU A 39 -0.09 1.56 -5.41
N PHE A 40 0.13 0.93 -6.57
CA PHE A 40 -0.60 -0.28 -6.96
C PHE A 40 -0.35 -1.46 -6.02
N LEU A 41 0.91 -1.68 -5.61
CA LEU A 41 1.25 -2.77 -4.67
C LEU A 41 0.67 -2.53 -3.28
N ALA A 42 0.72 -1.29 -2.77
CA ALA A 42 0.18 -0.91 -1.46
C ALA A 42 -1.35 -1.13 -1.43
N TRP A 43 -2.07 -0.65 -2.46
CA TRP A 43 -3.50 -0.86 -2.58
C TRP A 43 -3.88 -2.33 -2.76
N GLY A 44 -3.23 -3.02 -3.69
CA GLY A 44 -3.51 -4.44 -3.95
C GLY A 44 -3.27 -5.31 -2.71
N GLY A 45 -2.17 -5.08 -2.00
CA GLY A 45 -1.85 -5.78 -0.75
C GLY A 45 -2.87 -5.51 0.36
N LEU A 46 -3.29 -4.25 0.55
CA LEU A 46 -4.28 -3.89 1.56
C LEU A 46 -5.65 -4.51 1.27
N ILE A 47 -6.10 -4.46 0.02
CA ILE A 47 -7.37 -5.08 -0.42
C ILE A 47 -7.31 -6.60 -0.22
N LEU A 48 -6.21 -7.25 -0.60
CA LEU A 48 -6.01 -8.69 -0.43
C LEU A 48 -6.09 -9.07 1.05
N LEU A 49 -5.41 -8.32 1.92
CA LEU A 49 -5.42 -8.57 3.36
C LEU A 49 -6.80 -8.34 4.00
N LEU A 50 -7.54 -7.32 3.55
CA LEU A 50 -8.94 -7.11 3.96
C LEU A 50 -9.81 -8.29 3.56
N TYR A 51 -9.71 -8.73 2.31
CA TYR A 51 -10.46 -9.88 1.80
C TYR A 51 -10.16 -11.17 2.57
N LEU A 52 -8.87 -11.47 2.82
CA LEU A 52 -8.46 -12.62 3.63
C LEU A 52 -8.88 -12.47 5.10
N GLY A 53 -8.93 -11.24 5.60
CA GLY A 53 -9.39 -10.91 6.95
C GLY A 53 -10.89 -11.09 7.15
N VAL A 54 -11.70 -10.87 6.11
CA VAL A 54 -13.17 -11.06 6.11
C VAL A 54 -13.54 -12.53 5.92
N ARG A 55 -12.78 -13.30 5.12
CA ARG A 55 -13.04 -14.73 4.87
C ARG A 55 -12.63 -15.68 6.01
N ARG A 56 -11.87 -15.21 7.00
CA ARG A 56 -11.46 -15.99 8.18
C ARG A 56 -12.15 -15.50 9.43
#